data_AF-A0A7S3FEP9-F1
#
_entry.id   AF-A0A7S3FEP9-F1
#
_cell.length_a   1.000
_cell.length_b   1.000
_cell.length_c   1.000
_cell.angle_alpha   90.00
_cell.angle_beta   90.00
_cell.angle_gamma   90.00
#
_symmetry.space_group_name_H-M   'P 1'
#
loop_
_entity.id
_entity.type
_entity.pdbx_description
1 polymer ?
#
loop_
_entity_poly.entity_id
_entity_poly.type
_entity_poly.pdbx_seq_one_letter_code
_entity_poly.pdbx_strand_id
1 'polypeptide(L)'
;GAFAMLPSLLDQAIQSRHSTPKTPTDREHVELEMRALTGEMSEMRVLNSCAKCGAVETKRGTYKMCSACNSVHYCSKECQKAHWKGHKAVCKQLRAEKQ
;
A
#
# COMPACT_ATOMS: atom_id res chain seq x y z
N GLY A 1 -0.30 67.56 -35.80
CA GLY A 1 -1.56 66.85 -35.52
C GLY A 1 -1.69 65.67 -36.46
N ALA A 2 -2.12 64.53 -35.93
CA ALA A 2 -2.95 63.49 -36.56
C ALA A 2 -2.86 62.23 -35.69
N PHE A 3 -3.97 61.92 -35.02
CA PHE A 3 -4.21 60.66 -34.33
C PHE A 3 -4.26 59.52 -35.36
N ALA A 4 -3.57 58.42 -35.06
CA ALA A 4 -3.88 57.11 -35.65
C ALA A 4 -3.84 56.05 -34.54
N MET A 5 -4.83 55.18 -34.59
CA MET A 5 -5.38 54.33 -33.54
C MET A 5 -4.52 53.09 -33.20
N LEU A 6 -4.62 52.66 -31.93
CA LEU A 6 -4.11 51.43 -31.31
C LEU A 6 -4.62 50.14 -32.01
N PRO A 7 -3.96 48.97 -31.85
CA PRO A 7 -4.17 48.08 -30.68
C PRO A 7 -2.85 47.41 -30.22
N SER A 8 -2.69 46.76 -29.08
CA SER A 8 -3.45 46.51 -27.86
C SER A 8 -2.39 45.89 -26.94
N LEU A 9 -2.02 46.59 -25.86
CA LEU A 9 -1.12 46.06 -24.84
C LEU A 9 -1.90 45.07 -23.95
N LEU A 10 -2.27 43.91 -24.49
CA LEU A 10 -2.91 42.86 -23.68
C LEU A 10 -2.23 41.49 -23.79
N ASP A 11 -1.18 41.31 -24.58
CA ASP A 11 -0.59 39.97 -24.79
C ASP A 11 0.85 39.81 -24.28
N GLN A 12 1.14 40.28 -23.05
CA GLN A 12 2.43 40.03 -22.40
C GLN A 12 2.35 39.42 -20.98
N ALA A 13 1.29 38.67 -20.68
CA ALA A 13 1.19 37.96 -19.39
C ALA A 13 0.76 36.48 -19.52
N ILE A 14 1.42 35.73 -20.40
CA ILE A 14 1.23 34.26 -20.54
C ILE A 14 2.45 33.44 -20.05
N GLN A 15 3.54 34.07 -19.58
CA GLN A 15 4.72 33.35 -19.09
C GLN A 15 4.79 33.15 -17.56
N SER A 16 3.68 33.31 -16.84
CA SER A 16 3.65 33.11 -15.37
C SER A 16 2.47 32.25 -14.88
N ARG A 17 2.04 31.27 -15.69
CA ARG A 17 1.04 30.27 -15.26
C ARG A 17 1.57 28.86 -15.44
N HIS A 18 2.63 28.53 -14.71
CA HIS A 18 2.89 27.16 -14.25
C HIS A 18 1.88 26.74 -13.15
N SER A 19 0.61 27.05 -13.34
CA SER A 19 -0.48 26.56 -12.51
C SER A 19 -1.16 25.44 -13.28
N THR A 20 -0.81 24.21 -12.89
CA THR A 20 -1.49 22.93 -13.14
C THR A 20 -2.56 22.91 -14.25
N PRO A 21 -2.38 22.15 -15.34
CA PRO A 21 -3.49 21.80 -16.21
C PRO A 21 -4.51 20.96 -15.44
N LYS A 22 -5.73 21.47 -15.25
CA LYS A 22 -6.92 20.70 -14.86
C LYS A 22 -7.72 20.37 -16.12
N THR A 23 -8.08 19.12 -16.28
CA THR A 23 -8.54 18.45 -17.52
C THR A 23 -10.07 18.50 -17.67
N PRO A 24 -10.65 18.13 -18.85
CA PRO A 24 -11.30 16.81 -18.94
C PRO A 24 -11.43 16.16 -20.36
N THR A 25 -11.11 14.87 -20.45
CA THR A 25 -11.97 13.88 -21.14
C THR A 25 -12.28 12.79 -20.10
N ASP A 26 -13.56 12.65 -19.78
CA ASP A 26 -14.06 12.18 -18.47
C ASP A 26 -13.84 10.69 -18.14
N ARG A 27 -13.26 9.90 -19.04
CA ARG A 27 -13.08 8.46 -18.83
C ARG A 27 -11.62 8.05 -18.58
N GLU A 28 -10.68 8.68 -19.27
CA GLU A 28 -9.27 8.29 -19.24
C GLU A 28 -8.51 8.87 -18.05
N HIS A 29 -8.87 10.09 -17.60
CA HIS A 29 -8.26 10.69 -16.41
C HIS A 29 -8.63 9.97 -15.12
N VAL A 30 -9.90 9.57 -14.99
CA VAL A 30 -10.38 8.80 -13.83
C VAL A 30 -9.66 7.45 -13.75
N GLU A 31 -9.39 6.80 -14.88
CA GLU A 31 -8.68 5.52 -14.90
C GLU A 31 -7.19 5.67 -14.52
N LEU A 32 -6.52 6.75 -14.96
CA LEU A 32 -5.13 7.01 -14.58
C LEU A 32 -4.99 7.43 -13.11
N GLU A 33 -5.91 8.24 -12.59
CA GLU A 33 -5.93 8.67 -11.18
C GLU A 33 -6.26 7.51 -10.22
N MET A 34 -7.21 6.63 -10.56
CA MET A 34 -7.49 5.42 -9.77
C MET A 34 -6.30 4.44 -9.74
N ARG A 35 -5.50 4.38 -10.81
CA ARG A 35 -4.25 3.59 -10.85
C ARG A 35 -3.14 4.22 -9.98
N ALA A 36 -3.04 5.55 -9.93
CA ALA A 36 -2.04 6.23 -9.12
C ALA A 36 -2.31 6.08 -7.60
N LEU A 37 -3.57 6.16 -7.16
CA LEU A 37 -3.93 6.02 -5.74
C LEU A 37 -3.78 4.58 -5.21
N THR A 38 -3.91 3.56 -6.06
CA THR A 38 -3.75 2.15 -5.68
C THR A 38 -2.31 1.65 -5.79
N GLY A 39 -1.43 2.36 -6.50
CA GLY A 39 -0.03 1.99 -6.71
C GLY A 39 0.89 2.22 -5.49
N GLU A 40 0.52 3.12 -4.58
CA GLU A 40 1.31 3.45 -3.38
C GLU A 40 0.82 2.71 -2.12
N MET A 41 -0.07 1.72 -2.25
CA MET A 41 -0.56 0.90 -1.11
C MET A 41 0.30 -0.35 -0.82
N SER A 42 1.40 -0.53 -1.57
CA SER A 42 2.30 -1.70 -1.47
C SER A 42 3.11 -1.76 -0.16
N GLU A 43 3.28 -0.62 0.52
CA GLU A 43 4.25 -0.49 1.61
C GLU A 43 3.65 -0.46 3.02
N MET A 44 2.33 -0.50 3.20
CA MET A 44 1.69 -0.63 4.52
C MET A 44 1.38 -2.09 4.87
N ARG A 45 2.38 -2.97 4.84
CA ARG A 45 2.24 -4.33 5.38
C ARG A 45 2.37 -4.32 6.90
N VAL A 46 1.34 -4.83 7.56
CA VAL A 46 1.29 -5.01 9.02
C VAL A 46 2.41 -5.96 9.47
N LEU A 47 3.12 -5.59 10.54
CA LEU A 47 4.14 -6.43 11.16
C LEU A 47 3.48 -7.63 11.86
N ASN A 48 4.12 -8.79 11.79
CA ASN A 48 3.58 -10.00 12.38
C ASN A 48 3.85 -10.06 13.89
N SER A 49 2.96 -10.69 14.66
CA SER A 49 3.17 -10.99 16.06
C SER A 49 3.43 -12.49 16.29
N CYS A 50 4.25 -12.81 17.29
CA CYS A 50 4.52 -14.19 17.65
C CYS A 50 3.33 -14.77 18.40
N ALA A 51 2.79 -15.88 17.91
CA ALA A 51 1.66 -16.57 18.55
C ALA A 51 1.99 -17.16 19.93
N LYS A 52 3.28 -17.26 20.31
CA LYS A 52 3.69 -17.78 21.62
C LYS A 52 3.95 -16.68 22.65
N CYS A 53 4.80 -15.71 22.31
CA CYS A 53 5.29 -14.70 23.25
C CYS A 53 4.73 -13.30 22.99
N GLY A 54 3.95 -13.10 21.93
CA GLY A 54 3.36 -11.81 21.58
C GLY A 54 4.33 -10.78 21.03
N ALA A 55 5.63 -11.10 20.95
CA ALA A 55 6.63 -10.20 20.37
C ALA A 55 6.21 -9.79 18.96
N VAL A 56 6.36 -8.51 18.64
CA VAL A 56 6.07 -7.96 17.31
C VAL A 56 7.35 -7.98 16.49
N GLU A 57 7.19 -8.35 15.23
CA GLU A 57 8.24 -8.39 14.23
C GLU A 57 8.87 -7.00 14.06
N THR A 58 10.19 -6.89 14.21
CA THR A 58 10.91 -5.60 14.08
C THR A 58 11.28 -5.31 12.63
N LYS A 59 11.54 -6.36 11.85
CA LYS A 59 11.84 -6.29 10.43
C LYS A 59 10.97 -7.29 9.70
N ARG A 60 10.28 -6.84 8.64
CA ARG A 60 9.38 -7.66 7.83
C ARG A 60 10.05 -8.96 7.36
N GLY A 61 9.31 -10.06 7.46
CA GLY A 61 9.73 -11.38 6.97
C GLY A 61 10.78 -12.08 7.82
N THR A 62 11.08 -11.58 9.03
CA THR A 62 11.94 -12.27 9.99
C THR A 62 11.20 -13.40 10.70
N TYR A 63 9.90 -13.25 10.93
CA TYR A 63 9.09 -14.26 11.61
C TYR A 63 8.71 -15.38 10.65
N LYS A 64 8.72 -16.63 11.15
CA LYS A 64 8.40 -17.81 10.37
C LYS A 64 6.97 -18.24 10.59
N MET A 65 6.27 -18.52 9.50
CA MET A 65 4.95 -19.13 9.56
C MET A 65 5.04 -20.59 10.00
N CYS A 66 3.98 -21.10 10.63
CA CYS A 66 3.77 -22.53 10.76
C CYS A 66 3.72 -23.16 9.37
N SER A 67 4.63 -24.08 9.05
CA SER A 67 4.73 -24.70 7.71
C SER A 67 3.56 -25.62 7.34
N ALA A 68 2.74 -26.01 8.32
CA ALA A 68 1.62 -26.91 8.09
C ALA A 68 0.32 -26.18 7.76
N CYS A 69 0.01 -25.10 8.46
CA CYS A 69 -1.24 -24.34 8.26
C CYS A 69 -1.03 -22.96 7.63
N ASN A 70 0.19 -22.41 7.65
CA ASN A 70 0.54 -21.08 7.14
C ASN A 70 -0.37 -19.95 7.66
N SER A 71 -0.89 -20.07 8.90
CA SER A 71 -1.85 -19.10 9.46
C SER A 71 -1.33 -18.34 10.69
N VAL A 72 -0.25 -18.79 11.31
CA VAL A 72 0.32 -18.15 12.52
C VAL A 72 1.84 -17.99 12.36
N HIS A 73 2.38 -16.95 12.98
CA HIS A 73 3.79 -16.58 12.91
C HIS A 73 4.52 -16.81 14.24
N TYR A 74 5.81 -17.14 14.16
CA TYR A 74 6.69 -17.33 15.30
C TYR A 74 8.01 -16.59 15.09
N CYS A 75 8.50 -15.94 16.14
CA CYS A 75 9.82 -15.31 16.12
C CYS A 75 10.97 -16.33 16.08
N SER A 76 10.74 -17.56 16.55
CA SER A 76 11.75 -18.61 16.59
C SER A 76 11.15 -20.03 16.57
N LYS A 77 11.99 -21.04 16.33
CA LYS A 77 11.59 -22.47 16.37
C LYS A 77 11.21 -22.91 17.78
N GLU A 78 11.82 -22.32 18.79
CA GLU A 78 11.57 -22.58 20.21
C GLU A 78 10.15 -22.12 20.57
N CYS A 79 9.76 -20.92 20.13
CA CYS A 79 8.39 -20.41 20.30
C CYS A 79 7.35 -21.30 19.60
N GLN A 80 7.65 -21.79 18.39
CA GLN A 80 6.78 -22.73 17.69
C GLN A 80 6.62 -24.05 18.48
N LYS A 81 7.72 -24.65 18.94
CA LYS A 81 7.70 -25.90 19.73
C LYS A 81 6.95 -25.72 21.06
N ALA A 82 7.17 -24.60 21.74
CA ALA A 82 6.49 -24.29 23.00
C ALA A 82 4.99 -24.06 22.81
N HIS A 83 4.57 -23.48 21.68
CA HIS A 83 3.15 -23.27 21.36
C HIS A 83 2.47 -24.53 20.79
N TRP A 84 3.23 -25.50 20.27
CA TRP A 84 2.70 -26.66 19.54
C TRP A 84 1.61 -27.43 20.29
N LYS A 85 1.77 -27.64 21.61
CA LYS A 85 0.77 -28.38 22.41
C LYS A 85 -0.63 -27.75 22.33
N GLY A 86 -0.73 -26.42 22.39
CA GLY A 86 -2.00 -25.70 22.24
C GLY A 86 -2.40 -25.49 20.77
N HIS A 87 -1.41 -25.31 19.89
CA HIS A 87 -1.66 -25.05 18.47
C HIS A 87 -2.12 -26.28 17.69
N LYS A 88 -1.72 -27.50 18.07
CA LYS A 88 -1.87 -28.73 17.26
C LYS A 88 -3.30 -29.00 16.78
N ALA A 89 -4.30 -28.81 17.64
CA ALA A 89 -5.70 -29.04 17.29
C ALA A 89 -6.17 -28.05 16.22
N VAL A 90 -5.93 -26.76 16.46
CA VAL A 90 -6.28 -25.66 15.54
C VAL A 90 -5.49 -25.78 14.23
N CYS A 91 -4.22 -26.19 14.29
CA CYS A 91 -3.38 -26.40 13.10
C CYS A 91 -4.00 -27.43 12.13
N LYS A 92 -4.59 -28.51 12.66
CA LYS A 92 -5.28 -29.51 11.82
C LYS A 92 -6.53 -28.95 11.17
N GLN A 93 -7.34 -28.18 11.91
CA GLN A 93 -8.55 -27.54 11.38
C GLN A 93 -8.21 -26.57 10.26
N LEU A 94 -7.28 -25.64 10.51
CA LEU A 94 -6.83 -24.66 9.51
C LEU A 94 -6.20 -25.30 8.27
N ARG A 95 -5.56 -26.47 8.41
CA ARG A 95 -5.03 -27.22 7.27
C ARG A 95 -6.14 -27.91 6.46
N ALA A 96 -7.21 -28.34 7.11
CA ALA A 96 -8.36 -28.96 6.44
C ALA A 96 -9.19 -27.92 5.66
N GLU A 97 -9.35 -26.71 6.20
CA GLU A 97 -10.09 -25.61 5.55
C GLU A 97 -9.43 -25.09 4.27
N LYS A 98 -8.13 -25.35 4.08
CA LYS A 98 -7.36 -24.91 2.90
C LYS A 98 -7.33 -25.94 1.76
N GLN A 99 -8.05 -27.07 1.89
CA GLN A 99 -8.20 -28.12 0.87
C GLN A 99 -9.60 -28.07 0.27
#